data_AF-A0A4Q7Z9T2-F1
#
_entry.id   AF-A0A4Q7Z9T2-F1
#
_cell.length_a   1.000
_cell.length_b   1.000
_cell.length_c   1.000
_cell.angle_alpha   90.00
_cell.angle_beta   90.00
_cell.angle_gamma   90.00
#
_symmetry.space_group_name_H-M   'P 1'
#
loop_
_entity.id
_entity.type
_entity.pdbx_description
1 polymer ?
#
loop_
_entity_poly.entity_id
_entity_poly.type
_entity_poly.pdbx_seq_one_letter_code
_entity_poly.pdbx_strand_id
1 'polypeptide(L)'
;MTAALIVRVRLDWTGPGHYDPDHSRPCRFGDGSTKMRDGSGRPCHQQCAEDEIARELYGRGQKLIADERFGVAQQCYRRVPKEAAR
;
A
#
# COMPACT_ATOMS: atom_id res chain seq x y z
N MET A 1 -5.04 -7.28 19.84
CA MET A 1 -5.15 -7.69 18.43
C MET A 1 -4.64 -6.54 17.57
N THR A 2 -3.65 -6.77 16.70
CA THR A 2 -3.08 -5.76 15.81
C THR A 2 -3.68 -5.95 14.42
N ALA A 3 -4.22 -4.89 13.82
CA ALA A 3 -4.70 -4.89 12.44
C ALA A 3 -3.70 -4.13 11.55
N ALA A 4 -3.54 -4.57 10.30
CA ALA A 4 -2.65 -3.95 9.32
C ALA A 4 -3.36 -3.78 7.97
N LEU A 5 -3.14 -2.64 7.33
CA LEU A 5 -3.51 -2.39 5.95
C LEU A 5 -2.32 -2.75 5.05
N ILE A 6 -2.50 -3.66 4.11
CA ILE A 6 -1.47 -4.11 3.17
C ILE A 6 -1.89 -3.72 1.76
N VAL A 7 -1.02 -3.01 1.03
CA VAL A 7 -1.19 -2.69 -0.38
C VAL A 7 -0.21 -3.53 -1.19
N ARG A 8 -0.72 -4.25 -2.19
CA ARG A 8 0.06 -5.04 -3.15
C ARG A 8 -0.34 -4.66 -4.55
N VAL A 9 0.66 -4.48 -5.42
CA VAL A 9 0.48 -4.15 -6.82
C VAL A 9 1.12 -5.25 -7.64
N ARG A 10 0.47 -5.65 -8.73
CA ARG A 10 1.04 -6.53 -9.73
C ARG A 10 0.77 -5.92 -11.08
N LEU A 11 1.82 -5.54 -11.78
CA LEU A 11 1.68 -4.96 -13.10
C LEU A 11 1.53 -6.07 -14.15
N ASP A 12 0.92 -5.72 -15.27
CA ASP A 12 1.00 -6.56 -16.46
C ASP A 12 2.35 -6.31 -17.14
N TRP A 13 3.20 -7.33 -17.13
CA TRP A 13 4.53 -7.31 -17.74
C TRP A 13 4.56 -7.94 -19.14
N THR A 14 3.41 -8.41 -19.63
CA THR A 14 3.32 -9.09 -20.94
C THR A 14 3.29 -8.11 -22.10
N GLY A 15 3.06 -6.82 -21.83
CA GLY A 15 3.06 -5.77 -22.82
C GLY A 15 4.41 -5.60 -23.52
N PRO A 16 4.41 -5.23 -24.82
CA PRO A 16 5.64 -4.93 -25.53
C PRO A 16 6.36 -3.74 -24.88
N GLY A 17 7.69 -3.79 -24.83
CA GLY A 17 8.52 -2.71 -24.28
C GLY A 17 8.95 -2.87 -22.83
N HIS A 18 8.42 -3.88 -22.11
CA HIS A 18 8.86 -4.19 -20.74
C HIS A 18 10.19 -4.95 -20.68
N TYR A 19 10.63 -5.55 -21.79
CA TYR A 19 11.88 -6.30 -21.86
C TYR A 19 12.71 -5.84 -23.06
N ASP A 20 13.97 -5.52 -22.80
CA ASP A 20 14.97 -5.10 -23.78
C ASP A 20 16.09 -6.16 -23.83
N PRO A 21 16.08 -7.07 -24.83
CA PRO A 21 17.02 -8.17 -24.88
C PRO A 21 18.47 -7.70 -25.09
N ASP A 22 18.66 -6.52 -25.69
CA ASP A 22 19.97 -6.04 -26.14
C ASP A 22 20.63 -5.12 -25.11
N HIS A 23 19.85 -4.39 -24.32
CA HIS A 23 20.39 -3.41 -23.38
C HIS A 23 20.04 -3.72 -21.92
N SER A 24 21.06 -4.14 -21.16
CA SER A 24 21.01 -4.14 -19.70
C SER A 24 21.40 -2.76 -19.18
N ARG A 25 20.58 -2.17 -18.30
CA ARG A 25 20.81 -0.85 -17.69
C ARG A 25 20.62 -0.92 -16.17
N PRO A 26 21.28 -0.07 -15.37
CA PRO A 26 21.10 -0.05 -13.92
C PRO A 26 19.63 0.12 -13.53
N CYS A 27 19.16 -0.64 -12.54
CA CYS A 27 17.85 -0.40 -11.94
C CYS A 27 17.85 0.97 -11.24
N ARG A 28 16.71 1.67 -11.25
CA ARG A 28 16.57 2.97 -10.58
C ARG A 28 16.46 2.92 -9.06
N PHE A 29 16.07 1.78 -8.48
CA PHE A 29 15.75 1.68 -7.05
C PHE A 29 16.57 0.67 -6.27
N GLY A 30 17.29 -0.22 -6.95
CA GLY A 30 18.06 -1.26 -6.30
C GLY A 30 19.38 -1.45 -7.01
N ASP A 31 20.23 -2.25 -6.40
CA ASP A 31 21.50 -2.61 -6.99
C ASP A 31 21.31 -3.60 -8.13
N GLY A 32 22.18 -3.52 -9.13
CA GLY A 32 22.21 -4.43 -10.26
C GLY A 32 21.62 -3.87 -11.55
N SER A 33 22.04 -4.49 -12.65
CA SER A 33 21.57 -4.17 -14.00
C SER A 33 20.34 -5.00 -14.35
N THR A 34 19.42 -4.43 -15.13
CA THR A 34 18.22 -5.08 -15.59
C THR A 34 17.95 -4.84 -17.07
N LYS A 35 17.41 -5.87 -17.73
CA LYS A 35 16.81 -5.78 -19.06
C LYS A 35 15.34 -5.35 -19.03
N MET A 36 14.75 -5.21 -17.84
CA MET A 36 13.35 -4.86 -17.67
C MET A 36 13.13 -3.33 -17.76
N ARG A 37 11.92 -2.91 -18.14
CA ARG A 37 11.45 -1.52 -18.20
C ARG A 37 10.08 -1.41 -17.53
N ASP A 38 9.86 -0.37 -16.75
CA ASP A 38 8.55 -0.08 -16.16
C ASP A 38 7.53 0.39 -17.22
N GLY A 39 6.30 0.72 -16.81
CA GLY A 39 5.26 1.24 -17.71
C GLY A 39 5.58 2.59 -18.38
N SER A 40 6.66 3.25 -17.99
CA SER A 40 7.17 4.48 -18.63
C SER A 40 8.43 4.23 -19.47
N GLY A 41 8.82 2.97 -19.67
CA GLY A 41 10.01 2.60 -20.43
C GLY A 41 11.33 2.82 -19.66
N ARG A 42 11.30 3.05 -18.35
CA ARG A 42 12.52 3.32 -17.55
C ARG A 42 13.08 2.02 -16.96
N PRO A 43 14.40 1.81 -16.91
CA PRO A 43 15.01 0.60 -16.34
C PRO A 43 14.56 0.34 -14.90
N CYS A 44 14.00 -0.83 -14.64
CA CYS A 44 13.50 -1.20 -13.31
C CYS A 44 13.28 -2.70 -13.21
N HIS A 45 13.67 -3.32 -12.10
CA HIS A 45 13.22 -4.68 -11.79
C HIS A 45 11.70 -4.70 -11.59
N GLN A 46 11.08 -5.85 -11.87
CA GLN A 46 9.65 -6.03 -11.69
C GLN A 46 9.18 -5.65 -10.28
N GLN A 47 9.82 -6.23 -9.27
CA GLN A 47 9.48 -5.97 -7.87
C GLN A 47 9.67 -4.51 -7.50
N CYS A 48 10.75 -3.85 -7.97
CA CYS A 48 11.00 -2.45 -7.67
C CYS A 48 9.90 -1.52 -8.23
N ALA A 49 9.41 -1.79 -9.44
CA ALA A 49 8.33 -1.01 -10.03
C ALA A 49 6.99 -1.24 -9.29
N GLU A 50 6.69 -2.50 -8.93
CA GLU A 50 5.48 -2.84 -8.16
C GLU A 50 5.51 -2.21 -6.75
N ASP A 51 6.66 -2.24 -6.08
CA ASP A 51 6.87 -1.63 -4.77
C ASP A 51 6.75 -0.10 -4.80
N GLU A 52 7.28 0.57 -5.84
CA GLU A 52 7.15 2.02 -6.05
C GLU A 52 5.66 2.42 -6.08
N ILE A 53 4.88 1.73 -6.91
CA ILE A 53 3.45 2.03 -7.06
C ILE A 53 2.67 1.66 -5.79
N ALA A 54 3.01 0.55 -5.14
CA ALA A 54 2.38 0.16 -3.88
C ALA A 54 2.60 1.23 -2.79
N ARG A 55 3.81 1.79 -2.69
CA ARG A 55 4.13 2.90 -1.77
C ARG A 55 3.35 4.17 -2.11
N GLU A 56 3.25 4.53 -3.39
CA GLU A 56 2.47 5.69 -3.81
C GLU A 56 0.98 5.53 -3.46
N LEU A 57 0.38 4.40 -3.82
CA LEU A 57 -1.02 4.10 -3.55
C LEU A 57 -1.31 4.03 -2.06
N TYR A 58 -0.41 3.45 -1.27
CA TYR A 58 -0.54 3.44 0.18
C TYR A 58 -0.53 4.86 0.75
N GLY A 59 0.44 5.70 0.37
CA GLY A 59 0.54 7.08 0.85
C GLY A 59 -0.66 7.95 0.42
N ARG A 60 -1.17 7.77 -0.80
CA ARG A 60 -2.40 8.43 -1.27
C ARG A 60 -3.63 7.91 -0.53
N GLY A 61 -3.74 6.60 -0.36
CA GLY A 61 -4.84 5.93 0.34
C GLY A 61 -4.94 6.36 1.79
N GLN A 62 -3.82 6.43 2.51
CA GLN A 62 -3.79 6.91 3.90
C GLN A 62 -4.40 8.31 4.07
N LYS A 63 -4.22 9.22 3.11
CA LYS A 63 -4.80 10.56 3.15
C LYS A 63 -6.32 10.58 2.94
N LEU A 64 -6.87 9.51 2.39
CA LEU A 64 -8.31 9.38 2.07
C LEU A 64 -9.07 8.52 3.08
N ILE A 65 -8.38 7.80 3.95
CA ILE A 65 -9.02 6.98 4.99
C ILE A 65 -9.49 7.91 6.11
N ALA A 66 -10.81 8.09 6.22
CA ALA A 66 -11.43 8.72 7.37
C ALA A 66 -11.47 7.73 8.55
N ASP A 67 -11.01 8.17 9.72
CA ASP A 67 -11.11 7.40 10.95
C ASP A 67 -12.48 7.64 11.61
N GLU A 68 -13.47 6.86 11.20
CA GLU A 68 -14.86 6.94 11.70
C GLU A 68 -15.13 5.97 12.86
N ARG A 69 -14.12 5.66 13.70
CA ARG A 69 -14.34 4.79 14.86
C ARG A 69 -15.45 5.37 15.75
N PHE A 70 -16.55 4.62 15.89
CA PHE A 70 -17.65 4.95 16.80
C PHE A 70 -17.10 5.15 18.22
N GLY A 71 -17.32 6.36 18.74
CA GLY A 71 -16.67 6.86 19.94
C GLY A 71 -16.76 5.94 21.16
N VAL A 72 -15.65 5.91 21.90
CA VAL A 72 -15.46 5.36 23.25
C VAL A 72 -16.48 5.93 24.28
N ALA A 73 -17.34 6.87 23.88
CA ALA A 73 -18.33 7.51 24.74
C ALA A 73 -19.66 6.72 24.93
N GLN A 74 -19.96 5.69 24.14
CA GLN A 74 -21.24 4.96 24.32
C GLN A 74 -21.25 3.99 25.51
N GLN A 75 -20.09 3.64 26.08
CA GLN A 75 -20.02 2.68 27.18
C GLN A 75 -20.06 3.30 28.59
N CYS A 76 -19.98 4.63 28.72
CA CYS A 76 -20.03 5.30 30.02
C CYS A 76 -21.44 5.56 30.57
N TYR A 77 -22.51 5.29 29.81
CA TYR A 77 -23.89 5.58 30.25
C TYR A 77 -24.70 4.30 30.48
N ARG A 78 -24.33 3.49 31.48
CA ARG A 78 -25.30 2.64 32.23
C ARG A 78 -24.68 2.10 33.53
N ARG A 79 -24.36 2.99 34.47
CA ARG A 79 -24.45 2.63 35.89
C ARG A 79 -25.87 2.97 36.34
N VAL A 80 -26.71 1.94 36.48
CA VAL A 80 -27.97 2.05 37.22
C VAL A 80 -27.59 2.25 38.70
N PRO A 81 -28.00 3.35 39.36
CA PRO A 81 -27.79 3.46 40.80
C PRO A 81 -28.60 2.36 41.51
N LYS A 82 -27.92 1.51 42.29
CA LYS A 82 -28.57 0.75 43.36
C LYS A 82 -28.90 1.75 44.45
N GLU A 83 -30.17 2.17 44.57
CA GLU A 83 -30.85 2.58 45.81
C GLU A 83 -32.07 3.46 45.49
N ALA A 84 -33.22 2.82 45.31
CA ALA A 84 -34.54 3.41 45.58
C ALA A 84 -35.57 2.26 45.65
N ALA A 85 -35.31 1.28 46.50
CA ALA A 85 -36.31 0.33 46.95
C ALA A 85 -36.32 0.42 48.47
N ARG A 86 -37.12 1.36 48.98
CA ARG A 86 -37.56 1.39 50.36
C ARG A 86 -39.03 1.74 50.38
#